data_AF-A0A1Y5EFM8-F1
#
_entry.id   AF-A0A1Y5EFM8-F1
#
_cell.length_a   1.000
_cell.length_b   1.000
_cell.length_c   1.000
_cell.angle_alpha   90.00
_cell.angle_beta   90.00
_cell.angle_gamma   90.00
#
_symmetry.space_group_name_H-M   'P 1'
#
loop_
_entity.id
_entity.type
_entity.pdbx_description
1 polymer ?
#
loop_
_entity_poly.entity_id
_entity_poly.type
_entity_poly.pdbx_seq_one_letter_code
_entity_poly.pdbx_strand_id
1 'polypeptide(L)'
;MPNDNAYSITQLFSTFSTSLITALAAGLSISYLSEGSLMSGVIITTVAVSCSQLASFFLILRPSSKSLTAIANALHNNEEIDDTEVKKIQQNPLLSQLYQALNKHLDEFKLLASNLGKSGNTIAIGSAEVSSFVDGLNQTIQNQADKATQISSAAEEISQSTGQIASMLSQAVDAAARTHAACTEGEGAIGAATNTISQVQQQVQETSTSINALKTKSEQIQSITDVIDGVAAQTNLLALNAAIEAARAGEHGRGFAVVADEVRELANKTASATSDIAKMLSEIRGETETAANIMGKLVGDVDEVVDKTNLIGQTLASINTEASASESQARDIQDMIQEHVLATAEISNSIEQVRGDLENTEKESVTASTQAMNLASISERIYNDLSAFNVGGTHDEVKNYAVAMGTEIQQLFETAIESQQLSESQLFDTNYQAISGTNPEKYSTQFDSFCDRNLPSIQEKYLQNRPGLMFAAVANKDGYIPTHNNAFAKAPTGNYQTDLIHSRSKRLFQDPVSIRGGNNTQAPLLQTYKRDTGEICHDMSVPLFINGRHWGAVRVGYHAET
;
A
#
# COMPACT_ATOMS: atom_id res chain seq x y z
N MET A 1 -9.21 -24.55 68.53
CA MET A 1 -9.32 -25.59 69.58
C MET A 1 -8.19 -26.58 69.36
N PRO A 2 -7.22 -26.72 70.28
CA PRO A 2 -6.21 -27.76 70.15
C PRO A 2 -6.82 -29.08 70.66
N ASN A 3 -6.95 -30.05 69.76
CA ASN A 3 -7.22 -31.44 70.14
C ASN A 3 -5.91 -32.01 70.72
N ASP A 4 -5.75 -31.89 72.03
CA ASP A 4 -4.62 -32.39 72.84
C ASP A 4 -4.64 -33.93 73.04
N ASN A 5 -5.11 -34.67 72.03
CA ASN A 5 -5.05 -36.13 72.00
C ASN A 5 -4.06 -36.61 70.94
N ALA A 6 -2.88 -35.99 70.89
CA ALA A 6 -1.77 -36.51 70.12
C ALA A 6 -1.13 -37.68 70.88
N TYR A 7 -1.51 -38.91 70.52
CA TYR A 7 -0.74 -40.08 70.91
C TYR A 7 0.65 -40.00 70.26
N SER A 8 1.62 -39.43 70.96
CA SER A 8 3.00 -39.33 70.47
C SER A 8 3.64 -40.73 70.40
N ILE A 9 4.70 -40.88 69.59
CA ILE A 9 5.57 -42.07 69.62
C ILE A 9 6.00 -42.39 71.07
N THR A 10 6.14 -41.36 71.90
CA THR A 10 6.41 -41.44 73.34
C THR A 10 5.29 -42.15 74.13
N GLN A 11 4.02 -41.98 73.78
CA GLN A 11 2.90 -42.73 74.37
C GLN A 11 2.82 -44.19 73.88
N LEU A 12 3.24 -44.45 72.64
CA LEU A 12 3.39 -45.82 72.10
C LEU A 12 4.54 -46.57 72.79
N PHE A 13 5.67 -45.89 73.00
CA PHE A 13 6.76 -46.39 73.83
C PHE A 13 6.32 -46.54 75.28
N SER A 14 5.56 -45.61 75.84
CA SER A 14 5.04 -45.69 77.21
C SER A 14 4.09 -46.88 77.37
N THR A 15 3.12 -47.07 76.48
CA THR A 15 2.20 -48.23 76.51
C THR A 15 2.95 -49.55 76.31
N PHE A 16 3.94 -49.59 75.42
CA PHE A 16 4.84 -50.74 75.27
C PHE A 16 5.62 -51.03 76.56
N SER A 17 6.25 -50.00 77.15
CA SER A 17 7.02 -50.07 78.39
C SER A 17 6.14 -50.51 79.56
N THR A 18 4.93 -49.96 79.65
CA THR A 18 3.97 -50.30 80.69
C THR A 18 3.50 -51.73 80.51
N SER A 19 3.20 -52.18 79.28
CA SER A 19 2.85 -53.59 79.02
C SER A 19 3.99 -54.55 79.36
N LEU A 20 5.24 -54.16 79.08
CA LEU A 20 6.45 -54.94 79.36
C LEU A 20 6.68 -55.05 80.88
N ILE A 21 6.57 -53.93 81.59
CA ILE A 21 6.67 -53.88 83.06
C ILE A 21 5.55 -54.69 83.70
N THR A 22 4.32 -54.59 83.20
CA THR A 22 3.16 -55.32 83.74
C THR A 22 3.29 -56.82 83.48
N ALA A 23 3.78 -57.22 82.30
CA ALA A 23 4.05 -58.63 81.96
C ALA A 23 5.17 -59.21 82.82
N LEU A 24 6.26 -58.46 83.03
CA LEU A 24 7.36 -58.84 83.93
C LEU A 24 6.89 -58.97 85.38
N ALA A 25 6.12 -58.00 85.87
CA ALA A 25 5.57 -58.00 87.23
C ALA A 25 4.58 -59.15 87.45
N ALA A 26 3.68 -59.41 86.49
CA ALA A 26 2.74 -60.53 86.56
C ALA A 26 3.45 -61.88 86.49
N GLY A 27 4.43 -62.04 85.60
CA GLY A 27 5.23 -63.26 85.50
C GLY A 27 6.06 -63.55 86.75
N LEU A 28 6.68 -62.53 87.35
CA LEU A 28 7.38 -62.62 88.64
C LEU A 28 6.42 -62.97 89.79
N SER A 29 5.24 -62.34 89.84
CA SER A 29 4.23 -62.58 90.88
C SER A 29 3.65 -63.99 90.80
N ILE A 30 3.37 -64.47 89.59
CA ILE A 30 2.88 -65.84 89.36
C ILE A 30 3.98 -66.87 89.67
N SER A 31 5.25 -66.59 89.32
CA SER A 31 6.39 -67.43 89.71
C SER A 31 6.58 -67.51 91.23
N TYR A 32 6.17 -66.49 91.96
CA TYR A 32 6.24 -66.45 93.43
C TYR A 32 5.06 -67.17 94.10
N LEU A 33 3.88 -67.13 93.47
CA LEU A 33 2.63 -67.70 94.00
C LEU A 33 2.41 -69.17 93.59
N SER A 34 2.95 -69.60 92.44
CA SER A 34 2.94 -71.02 92.06
C SER A 34 4.18 -71.71 92.65
N GLU A 35 4.04 -72.85 93.32
CA GLU A 35 5.18 -73.73 93.69
C GLU A 35 5.88 -74.36 92.45
N GLY A 36 5.81 -73.70 91.28
CA GLY A 36 6.47 -74.10 90.04
C GLY A 36 7.88 -73.54 89.94
N SER A 37 8.76 -74.28 89.26
CA SER A 37 10.13 -73.85 88.98
C SER A 37 10.16 -72.49 88.25
N LEU A 38 11.20 -71.68 88.48
CA LEU A 38 11.48 -70.38 87.82
C LEU A 38 11.18 -70.36 86.30
N MET A 39 11.27 -71.51 85.64
CA MET A 39 10.90 -71.71 84.23
C MET A 39 9.44 -71.37 83.88
N SER A 40 8.44 -71.62 84.74
CA SER A 40 7.03 -71.35 84.41
C SER A 40 6.74 -69.85 84.35
N GLY A 41 7.32 -69.06 85.26
CA GLY A 41 7.22 -67.59 85.27
C GLY A 41 7.86 -66.96 84.04
N VAL A 42 9.03 -67.46 83.62
CA VAL A 42 9.72 -66.99 82.39
C VAL A 42 8.87 -67.27 81.15
N ILE A 43 8.25 -68.45 81.04
CA ILE A 43 7.41 -68.81 79.90
C ILE A 43 6.18 -67.89 79.80
N ILE A 44 5.47 -67.65 80.90
CA ILE A 44 4.27 -66.78 80.92
C ILE A 44 4.64 -65.34 80.54
N THR A 45 5.75 -64.82 81.08
CA THR A 45 6.24 -63.47 80.74
C THR A 45 6.57 -63.36 79.25
N THR A 46 7.25 -64.36 78.71
CA THR A 46 7.64 -64.40 77.29
C THR A 46 6.43 -64.45 76.37
N VAL A 47 5.40 -65.23 76.74
CA VAL A 47 4.13 -65.31 75.99
C VAL A 47 3.38 -63.99 76.06
N ALA A 48 3.28 -63.36 77.24
CA ALA A 48 2.59 -62.07 77.40
C ALA A 48 3.26 -60.95 76.59
N VAL A 49 4.59 -60.88 76.60
CA VAL A 49 5.36 -59.94 75.77
C VAL A 49 5.20 -60.24 74.29
N SER A 50 5.22 -61.52 73.89
CA SER A 50 5.01 -61.91 72.49
C SER A 50 3.59 -61.55 72.01
N CYS A 51 2.56 -61.74 72.85
CA CYS A 51 1.19 -61.37 72.57
C CYS A 51 1.01 -59.85 72.49
N SER A 52 1.66 -59.05 73.34
CA SER A 52 1.61 -57.59 73.26
C SER A 52 2.34 -57.06 72.02
N GLN A 53 3.47 -57.67 71.64
CA GLN A 53 4.16 -57.39 70.38
C GLN A 53 3.30 -57.75 69.17
N LEU A 54 2.65 -58.91 69.16
CA LEU A 54 1.72 -59.32 68.11
C LEU A 54 0.52 -58.37 68.04
N ALA A 55 -0.10 -58.02 69.17
CA ALA A 55 -1.23 -57.09 69.21
C ALA A 55 -0.84 -55.69 68.69
N SER A 56 0.31 -55.15 69.12
CA SER A 56 0.85 -53.88 68.62
C SER A 56 1.16 -53.95 67.12
N PHE A 57 1.71 -55.07 66.65
CA PHE A 57 1.97 -55.29 65.24
C PHE A 57 0.69 -55.31 64.40
N PHE A 58 -0.33 -56.06 64.81
CA PHE A 58 -1.58 -56.22 64.04
C PHE A 58 -2.54 -55.04 64.15
N LEU A 59 -2.61 -54.35 65.30
CA LEU A 59 -3.55 -53.26 65.54
C LEU A 59 -2.98 -51.88 65.16
N ILE A 60 -1.66 -51.70 65.24
CA ILE A 60 -1.03 -50.38 65.06
C ILE A 60 -0.08 -50.38 63.85
N LEU A 61 0.96 -51.23 63.86
CA LEU A 61 2.04 -51.16 62.86
C LEU A 61 1.60 -51.60 61.46
N ARG A 62 0.89 -52.71 61.34
CA ARG A 62 0.45 -53.27 60.04
C ARG A 62 -0.58 -52.37 59.33
N PRO A 63 -1.62 -51.83 60.00
CA PRO A 63 -2.51 -50.84 59.38
C PRO A 63 -1.77 -49.56 59.01
N SER A 64 -0.89 -49.06 59.89
CA SER A 64 -0.13 -47.83 59.62
C SER A 64 0.82 -47.98 58.44
N SER A 65 1.50 -49.13 58.32
CA SER A 65 2.35 -49.46 57.18
C SER A 65 1.56 -49.50 55.88
N LYS A 66 0.38 -50.14 55.88
CA LYS A 66 -0.50 -50.18 54.70
C LYS A 66 -0.95 -48.77 54.28
N SER A 67 -1.37 -47.95 55.24
CA SER A 67 -1.78 -46.56 54.99
C SER A 67 -0.62 -45.69 54.52
N LEU A 68 0.60 -45.89 55.03
CA LEU A 68 1.79 -45.18 54.55
C LEU A 68 2.16 -45.60 53.11
N THR A 69 2.04 -46.89 52.77
CA THR A 69 2.19 -47.36 51.40
C THR A 69 1.11 -46.78 50.48
N ALA A 70 -0.13 -46.65 50.95
CA ALA A 70 -1.20 -46.00 50.19
C ALA A 70 -0.88 -44.52 49.91
N ILE A 71 -0.40 -43.77 50.91
CA ILE A 71 0.06 -42.38 50.73
C ILE A 71 1.24 -42.32 49.76
N ALA A 72 2.23 -43.21 49.90
CA ALA A 72 3.40 -43.25 49.02
C ALA A 72 3.02 -43.58 47.57
N ASN A 73 2.13 -44.54 47.36
CA ASN A 73 1.63 -44.90 46.03
C ASN A 73 0.82 -43.77 45.41
N ALA A 74 -0.06 -43.14 46.18
CA ALA A 74 -0.84 -41.98 45.72
C ALA A 74 0.06 -40.81 45.32
N LEU A 75 1.10 -40.51 46.09
CA LEU A 75 2.09 -39.48 45.74
C LEU A 75 2.95 -39.87 44.52
N HIS A 76 3.32 -41.14 44.40
CA HIS A 76 4.16 -41.62 43.29
C HIS A 76 3.40 -41.67 41.96
N ASN A 77 2.14 -42.10 42.00
CA ASN A 77 1.29 -42.26 40.83
C ASN A 77 0.44 -41.01 40.54
N ASN A 78 0.45 -40.02 41.42
CA ASN A 78 -0.42 -38.85 41.36
C ASN A 78 -1.91 -39.22 41.32
N GLU A 79 -2.31 -40.16 42.18
CA GLU A 79 -3.66 -40.72 42.27
C GLU A 79 -4.33 -40.32 43.59
N GLU A 80 -5.67 -40.26 43.60
CA GLU A 80 -6.41 -40.09 44.84
C GLU A 80 -6.38 -41.39 45.66
N ILE A 81 -6.25 -41.25 46.99
CA ILE A 81 -6.37 -42.38 47.91
C ILE A 81 -7.85 -42.72 48.04
N ASP A 82 -8.19 -44.01 47.93
CA ASP A 82 -9.55 -44.51 48.15
C ASP A 82 -10.15 -44.00 49.48
N ASP A 83 -11.40 -43.52 49.43
CA ASP A 83 -12.12 -42.93 50.57
C ASP A 83 -12.12 -43.81 51.82
N THR A 84 -12.11 -45.13 51.64
CA THR A 84 -12.08 -46.10 52.74
C THR A 84 -10.74 -46.08 53.46
N GLU A 85 -9.63 -45.93 52.72
CA GLU A 85 -8.28 -45.80 53.29
C GLU A 85 -8.02 -44.39 53.83
N VAL A 86 -8.60 -43.34 53.22
CA VAL A 86 -8.57 -41.97 53.77
C VAL A 86 -9.18 -41.91 55.17
N LYS A 87 -10.36 -42.54 55.37
CA LYS A 87 -10.99 -42.63 56.69
C LYS A 87 -10.09 -43.31 57.73
N LYS A 88 -9.37 -44.36 57.36
CA LYS A 88 -8.41 -45.06 58.25
C LYS A 88 -7.19 -44.19 58.57
N ILE A 89 -6.68 -43.44 57.60
CA ILE A 89 -5.57 -42.49 57.78
C ILE A 89 -5.97 -41.39 58.76
N GLN A 90 -7.16 -40.80 58.58
CA GLN A 90 -7.68 -39.73 59.44
C GLN A 90 -7.98 -40.19 60.87
N GLN A 91 -8.40 -41.44 61.06
CA GLN A 91 -8.63 -42.03 62.37
C GLN A 91 -7.33 -42.39 63.12
N ASN A 92 -6.19 -42.41 62.42
CA ASN A 92 -4.88 -42.69 63.02
C ASN A 92 -4.17 -41.38 63.40
N PRO A 93 -3.99 -41.08 64.70
CA PRO A 93 -3.37 -39.83 65.15
C PRO A 93 -1.95 -39.59 64.59
N LEU A 94 -1.19 -40.67 64.32
CA LEU A 94 0.18 -40.58 63.78
C LEU A 94 0.20 -40.22 62.30
N LEU A 95 -0.79 -40.69 61.53
CA LEU A 95 -0.83 -40.49 60.08
C LEU A 95 -1.67 -39.28 59.68
N SER A 96 -2.70 -38.93 60.48
CA SER A 96 -3.59 -37.82 60.17
C SER A 96 -2.86 -36.48 60.05
N GLN A 97 -1.87 -36.21 60.91
CA GLN A 97 -1.10 -34.96 60.84
C GLN A 97 -0.23 -34.89 59.58
N LEU A 98 0.45 -35.99 59.25
CA LEU A 98 1.27 -36.09 58.03
C LEU A 98 0.40 -35.95 56.77
N TYR A 99 -0.74 -36.63 56.74
CA TYR A 99 -1.70 -36.56 55.64
C TYR A 99 -2.25 -35.14 55.44
N GLN A 100 -2.62 -34.46 56.52
CA GLN A 100 -3.07 -33.06 56.46
C GLN A 100 -1.96 -32.11 55.96
N ALA A 101 -0.72 -32.27 56.43
CA ALA A 101 0.40 -31.44 55.98
C ALA A 101 0.73 -31.67 54.49
N LEU A 102 0.72 -32.93 54.05
CA LEU A 102 0.92 -33.30 52.65
C LEU A 102 -0.18 -32.73 51.75
N ASN A 103 -1.45 -32.90 52.13
CA ASN A 103 -2.56 -32.36 51.34
C ASN A 103 -2.52 -30.84 51.25
N LYS A 104 -2.19 -30.14 52.36
CA LYS A 104 -2.01 -28.69 52.32
C LYS A 104 -0.95 -28.28 51.29
N HIS A 105 0.21 -28.94 51.28
CA HIS A 105 1.26 -28.63 50.29
C HIS A 105 0.88 -29.04 48.86
N LEU A 106 0.13 -30.13 48.68
CA LEU A 106 -0.42 -30.52 47.39
C LEU A 106 -1.42 -29.48 46.86
N ASP A 107 -2.28 -28.94 47.72
CA ASP A 107 -3.23 -27.87 47.35
C ASP A 107 -2.49 -26.58 46.99
N GLU A 108 -1.47 -26.19 47.76
CA GLU A 108 -0.59 -25.05 47.43
C GLU A 108 0.13 -25.25 46.10
N PHE A 109 0.63 -26.47 45.83
CA PHE A 109 1.26 -26.82 44.57
C PHE A 109 0.28 -26.78 43.40
N LYS A 110 -0.93 -27.35 43.54
CA LYS A 110 -2.00 -27.29 42.53
C LYS A 110 -2.37 -25.84 42.20
N LEU A 111 -2.47 -24.98 43.21
CA LEU A 111 -2.73 -23.56 43.01
C LEU A 111 -1.60 -22.86 42.23
N LEU A 112 -0.33 -23.12 42.60
CA LEU A 112 0.83 -22.57 41.89
C LEU A 112 0.88 -23.04 40.43
N ALA A 113 0.69 -24.35 40.22
CA ALA A 113 0.67 -24.97 38.90
C ALA A 113 -0.50 -24.45 38.03
N SER A 114 -1.69 -24.25 38.61
CA SER A 114 -2.81 -23.57 37.94
C SER A 114 -2.46 -22.14 37.53
N ASN A 115 -1.83 -21.36 38.41
CA ASN A 115 -1.43 -19.99 38.09
C ASN A 115 -0.34 -19.95 37.01
N LEU A 116 0.61 -20.89 37.04
CA LEU A 116 1.62 -21.04 36.00
C LEU A 116 0.99 -21.43 34.66
N GLY A 117 0.00 -22.34 34.66
CA GLY A 117 -0.77 -22.70 33.47
C GLY A 117 -1.51 -21.50 32.86
N LYS A 118 -2.17 -20.68 33.68
CA LYS A 118 -2.79 -19.42 33.23
C LYS A 118 -1.78 -18.45 32.63
N SER A 119 -0.61 -18.32 33.26
CA SER A 119 0.46 -17.44 32.77
C SER A 119 1.03 -17.94 31.44
N GLY A 120 1.24 -19.25 31.31
CA GLY A 120 1.61 -19.91 30.05
C GLY A 120 0.57 -19.65 28.97
N ASN A 121 -0.71 -19.78 29.29
CA ASN A 121 -1.82 -19.48 28.37
C ASN A 121 -1.76 -18.04 27.85
N THR A 122 -1.63 -17.04 28.74
CA THR A 122 -1.48 -15.63 28.36
C THR A 122 -0.27 -15.40 27.46
N ILE A 123 0.87 -16.04 27.75
CA ILE A 123 2.07 -15.96 26.90
C ILE A 123 1.80 -16.56 25.51
N ALA A 124 1.11 -17.69 25.43
CA ALA A 124 0.77 -18.35 24.17
C ALA A 124 -0.11 -17.45 23.28
N ILE A 125 -1.15 -16.85 23.86
CA ILE A 125 -2.07 -15.93 23.17
C ILE A 125 -1.30 -14.70 22.68
N GLY A 126 -0.56 -14.03 23.56
CA GLY A 126 0.22 -12.84 23.18
C GLY A 126 1.28 -13.13 22.11
N SER A 127 1.88 -14.33 22.14
CA SER A 127 2.83 -14.75 21.09
C SER A 127 2.15 -14.93 19.73
N ALA A 128 0.95 -15.51 19.71
CA ALA A 128 0.17 -15.66 18.48
C ALA A 128 -0.29 -14.30 17.92
N GLU A 129 -0.64 -13.35 18.78
CA GLU A 129 -0.96 -11.97 18.39
C GLU A 129 0.23 -11.26 17.77
N VAL A 130 1.41 -11.34 18.40
CA VAL A 130 2.64 -10.73 17.88
C VAL A 130 3.03 -11.36 16.55
N SER A 131 2.95 -12.69 16.40
CA SER A 131 3.23 -13.36 15.12
C SER A 131 2.33 -12.85 14.00
N SER A 132 1.01 -12.77 14.26
CA SER A 132 0.07 -12.25 13.26
C SER A 132 0.30 -10.77 12.95
N PHE A 133 0.68 -9.97 13.94
CA PHE A 133 1.01 -8.56 13.74
C PHE A 133 2.24 -8.43 12.84
N VAL A 134 3.27 -9.24 13.08
CA VAL A 134 4.49 -9.29 12.26
C VAL A 134 4.20 -9.70 10.82
N ASP A 135 3.35 -10.70 10.59
CA ASP A 135 2.95 -11.08 9.23
C ASP A 135 2.27 -9.92 8.49
N GLY A 136 1.37 -9.20 9.17
CA GLY A 136 0.72 -8.00 8.61
C GLY A 136 1.69 -6.83 8.39
N LEU A 137 2.67 -6.67 9.27
CA LEU A 137 3.74 -5.68 9.15
C LEU A 137 4.61 -5.96 7.92
N ASN A 138 5.02 -7.22 7.69
CA ASN A 138 5.80 -7.61 6.52
C ASN A 138 5.07 -7.32 5.19
N GLN A 139 3.77 -7.61 5.13
CA GLN A 139 2.97 -7.23 3.95
C GLN A 139 2.91 -5.72 3.74
N THR A 140 2.82 -4.95 4.83
CA THR A 140 2.81 -3.49 4.78
C THR A 140 4.15 -2.95 4.29
N ILE A 141 5.27 -3.48 4.80
CA ILE A 141 6.63 -3.14 4.36
C ILE A 141 6.77 -3.36 2.86
N GLN A 142 6.39 -4.53 2.34
CA GLN A 142 6.47 -4.82 0.90
C GLN A 142 5.66 -3.82 0.07
N ASN A 143 4.41 -3.56 0.46
CA ASN A 143 3.55 -2.59 -0.24
C ASN A 143 4.15 -1.17 -0.21
N GLN A 144 4.87 -0.81 0.86
CA GLN A 144 5.47 0.50 1.03
C GLN A 144 6.78 0.63 0.24
N ALA A 145 7.55 -0.46 0.12
CA ALA A 145 8.71 -0.55 -0.76
C ALA A 145 8.32 -0.38 -2.23
N ASP A 146 7.26 -1.06 -2.69
CA ASP A 146 6.75 -0.92 -4.06
C ASP A 146 6.33 0.52 -4.38
N LYS A 147 5.66 1.19 -3.43
CA LYS A 147 5.31 2.61 -3.55
C LYS A 147 6.53 3.52 -3.59
N ALA A 148 7.56 3.24 -2.80
CA ALA A 148 8.80 4.01 -2.81
C ALA A 148 9.50 3.90 -4.19
N THR A 149 9.52 2.71 -4.80
CA THR A 149 10.01 2.53 -6.17
C THR A 149 9.22 3.35 -7.18
N GLN A 150 7.88 3.34 -7.10
CA GLN A 150 7.04 4.13 -8.00
C GLN A 150 7.30 5.64 -7.88
N ILE A 151 7.45 6.15 -6.65
CA ILE A 151 7.75 7.57 -6.42
C ILE A 151 9.14 7.92 -6.96
N SER A 152 10.13 7.04 -6.79
CA SER A 152 11.46 7.24 -7.37
C SER A 152 11.42 7.34 -8.89
N SER A 153 10.67 6.47 -9.57
CA SER A 153 10.49 6.56 -11.02
C SER A 153 9.80 7.86 -11.45
N ALA A 154 8.77 8.28 -10.72
CA ALA A 154 8.09 9.56 -11.01
C ALA A 154 9.02 10.77 -10.80
N ALA A 155 9.88 10.75 -9.79
CA ALA A 155 10.88 11.80 -9.56
C ALA A 155 11.91 11.87 -10.70
N GLU A 156 12.35 10.72 -11.23
CA GLU A 156 13.23 10.65 -12.40
C GLU A 156 12.56 11.26 -13.65
N GLU A 157 11.28 10.95 -13.90
CA GLU A 157 10.51 11.52 -15.01
C GLU A 157 10.33 13.04 -14.86
N ILE A 158 10.10 13.54 -13.64
CA ILE A 158 10.03 14.98 -13.35
C ILE A 158 11.38 15.64 -13.63
N SER A 159 12.49 15.02 -13.22
CA SER A 159 13.84 15.53 -13.47
C SER A 159 14.11 15.67 -14.98
N GLN A 160 13.78 14.63 -15.76
CA GLN A 160 13.92 14.64 -17.21
C GLN A 160 13.05 15.72 -17.86
N SER A 161 11.78 15.81 -17.45
CA SER A 161 10.83 16.80 -17.96
C SER A 161 11.31 18.22 -17.65
N THR A 162 11.84 18.45 -16.45
CA THR A 162 12.40 19.75 -16.04
C THR A 162 13.58 20.15 -16.94
N GLY A 163 14.48 19.20 -17.26
CA GLY A 163 15.56 19.44 -18.22
C GLY A 163 15.07 19.79 -19.64
N GLN A 164 13.99 19.16 -20.10
CA GLN A 164 13.37 19.49 -21.40
C GLN A 164 12.75 20.89 -21.40
N ILE A 165 12.02 21.26 -20.35
CA ILE A 165 11.42 22.60 -20.21
C ILE A 165 12.53 23.67 -20.20
N ALA A 166 13.65 23.42 -19.51
CA ALA A 166 14.78 24.35 -19.50
C ALA A 166 15.34 24.58 -20.92
N SER A 167 15.46 23.52 -21.72
CA SER A 167 15.88 23.64 -23.12
C SER A 167 14.88 24.44 -23.97
N MET A 168 13.58 24.19 -23.80
CA MET A 168 12.53 24.91 -24.50
C MET A 168 12.51 26.41 -24.15
N LEU A 169 12.75 26.76 -22.88
CA LEU A 169 12.85 28.16 -22.46
C LEU A 169 14.04 28.86 -23.09
N SER A 170 15.21 28.21 -23.17
CA SER A 170 16.36 28.78 -23.88
C SER A 170 16.00 29.12 -25.33
N GLN A 171 15.27 28.24 -26.01
CA GLN A 171 14.83 28.48 -27.39
C GLN A 171 13.81 29.63 -27.48
N ALA A 172 12.92 29.76 -26.48
CA ALA A 172 11.93 30.84 -26.41
C ALA A 172 12.59 32.20 -26.20
N VAL A 173 13.59 32.28 -25.30
CA VAL A 173 14.40 33.50 -25.08
C VAL A 173 15.13 33.90 -26.35
N ASP A 174 15.77 32.94 -27.03
CA ASP A 174 16.45 33.20 -28.31
C ASP A 174 15.47 33.69 -29.39
N ALA A 175 14.26 33.12 -29.44
CA ALA A 175 13.23 33.53 -30.39
C ALA A 175 12.71 34.95 -30.09
N ALA A 176 12.52 35.30 -28.82
CA ALA A 176 12.15 36.65 -28.40
C ALA A 176 13.24 37.65 -28.77
N ALA A 177 14.51 37.33 -28.52
CA ALA A 177 15.65 38.17 -28.88
C ALA A 177 15.76 38.40 -30.41
N ARG A 178 15.54 37.35 -31.22
CA ARG A 178 15.48 37.50 -32.69
C ARG A 178 14.31 38.38 -33.14
N THR A 179 13.14 38.21 -32.53
CA THR A 179 11.96 39.05 -32.83
C THR A 179 12.23 40.52 -32.49
N HIS A 180 12.85 40.79 -31.35
CA HIS A 180 13.23 42.15 -30.96
C HIS A 180 14.18 42.78 -31.99
N ALA A 181 15.24 42.05 -32.39
CA ALA A 181 16.19 42.53 -33.39
C ALA A 181 15.50 42.84 -34.73
N ALA A 182 14.61 41.95 -35.20
CA ALA A 182 13.85 42.16 -36.43
C ALA A 182 12.89 43.37 -36.35
N CYS A 183 12.27 43.59 -35.18
CA CYS A 183 11.42 44.77 -34.97
C CYS A 183 12.23 46.06 -35.00
N THR A 184 13.39 46.09 -34.32
CA THR A 184 14.28 47.26 -34.33
C THR A 184 14.78 47.58 -35.74
N GLU A 185 15.14 46.56 -36.53
CA GLU A 185 15.51 46.74 -37.94
C GLU A 185 14.34 47.27 -38.78
N GLY A 186 13.14 46.70 -38.59
CA GLY A 186 11.93 47.12 -39.28
C GLY A 186 11.52 48.56 -38.93
N GLU A 187 11.64 48.97 -37.67
CA GLU A 187 11.39 50.35 -37.23
C GLU A 187 12.36 51.32 -37.90
N GLY A 188 13.64 50.94 -38.02
CA GLY A 188 14.64 51.71 -38.77
C GLY A 188 14.28 51.87 -40.26
N ALA A 189 13.83 50.78 -40.90
CA ALA A 189 13.39 50.80 -42.29
C ALA A 189 12.15 51.67 -42.51
N ILE A 190 11.18 51.61 -41.60
CA ILE A 190 9.99 52.48 -41.61
C ILE A 190 10.36 53.94 -41.41
N GLY A 191 11.26 54.25 -40.47
CA GLY A 191 11.78 55.61 -40.30
C GLY A 191 12.43 56.17 -41.57
N ALA A 192 13.21 55.35 -42.28
CA ALA A 192 13.79 55.73 -43.57
C ALA A 192 12.71 55.94 -44.64
N ALA A 193 11.70 55.07 -44.72
CA ALA A 193 10.60 55.19 -45.66
C ALA A 193 9.79 56.48 -45.42
N THR A 194 9.46 56.81 -44.18
CA THR A 194 8.76 58.05 -43.82
C THR A 194 9.53 59.30 -44.28
N ASN A 195 10.86 59.31 -44.10
CA ASN A 195 11.71 60.41 -44.59
C ASN A 195 11.67 60.53 -46.12
N THR A 196 11.75 59.41 -46.85
CA THR A 196 11.66 59.41 -48.31
C THR A 196 10.28 59.88 -48.79
N ILE A 197 9.19 59.44 -48.15
CA ILE A 197 7.83 59.86 -48.50
C ILE A 197 7.66 61.36 -48.26
N SER A 198 8.20 61.90 -47.16
CA SER A 198 8.18 63.34 -46.89
C SER A 198 8.91 64.15 -47.98
N GLN A 199 10.05 63.66 -48.48
CA GLN A 199 10.76 64.28 -49.60
C GLN A 199 9.93 64.23 -50.90
N VAL A 200 9.26 63.11 -51.17
CA VAL A 200 8.36 62.98 -52.34
C VAL A 200 7.19 63.97 -52.23
N GLN A 201 6.59 64.11 -51.05
CA GLN A 201 5.51 65.08 -50.82
C GLN A 201 5.97 66.52 -51.14
N GLN A 202 7.17 66.90 -50.69
CA GLN A 202 7.76 68.20 -51.02
C GLN A 202 7.97 68.36 -52.54
N GLN A 203 8.53 67.34 -53.20
CA GLN A 203 8.79 67.36 -54.64
C GLN A 203 7.49 67.50 -55.46
N VAL A 204 6.41 66.82 -55.05
CA VAL A 204 5.07 66.94 -55.65
C VAL A 204 4.53 68.36 -55.48
N GLN A 205 4.68 68.96 -54.30
CA GLN A 205 4.23 70.33 -54.04
C GLN A 205 4.99 71.37 -54.89
N GLU A 206 6.31 71.22 -55.02
CA GLU A 206 7.16 72.06 -55.88
C GLU A 206 6.78 71.93 -57.36
N THR A 207 6.51 70.69 -57.81
CA THR A 207 6.10 70.40 -59.19
C THR A 207 4.71 70.98 -59.49
N SER A 208 3.76 70.83 -58.57
CA SER A 208 2.43 71.44 -58.65
C SER A 208 2.50 72.97 -58.75
N THR A 209 3.39 73.59 -57.98
CA THR A 209 3.64 75.05 -58.05
C THR A 209 4.19 75.46 -59.41
N SER A 210 5.14 74.69 -59.95
CA SER A 210 5.75 74.93 -61.27
C SER A 210 4.74 74.79 -62.41
N ILE A 211 3.85 73.79 -62.36
CA ILE A 211 2.77 73.60 -63.33
C ILE A 211 1.78 74.78 -63.30
N ASN A 212 1.39 75.24 -62.11
CA ASN A 212 0.51 76.41 -61.96
C ASN A 212 1.16 77.69 -62.47
N ALA A 213 2.47 77.86 -62.23
CA ALA A 213 3.23 78.98 -62.79
C ALA A 213 3.27 78.92 -64.34
N LEU A 214 3.45 77.73 -64.93
CA LEU A 214 3.41 77.55 -66.38
C LEU A 214 2.04 77.85 -66.95
N LYS A 215 0.96 77.36 -66.33
CA LYS A 215 -0.43 77.70 -66.68
C LYS A 215 -0.64 79.21 -66.73
N THR A 216 -0.21 79.92 -65.67
CA THR A 216 -0.35 81.38 -65.57
C THR A 216 0.44 82.11 -66.66
N LYS A 217 1.67 81.67 -66.95
CA LYS A 217 2.50 82.23 -68.04
C LYS A 217 1.86 82.00 -69.40
N SER A 218 1.32 80.81 -69.66
CA SER A 218 0.62 80.51 -70.90
C SER A 218 -0.64 81.38 -71.09
N GLU A 219 -1.40 81.64 -70.02
CA GLU A 219 -2.54 82.57 -70.05
C GLU A 219 -2.10 84.02 -70.35
N GLN A 220 -0.98 84.47 -69.77
CA GLN A 220 -0.40 85.79 -70.06
C GLN A 220 0.06 85.90 -71.52
N ILE A 221 0.72 84.88 -72.06
CA ILE A 221 1.16 84.87 -73.46
C ILE A 221 -0.07 84.88 -74.37
N GLN A 222 -1.12 84.10 -74.07
CA GLN A 222 -2.36 84.11 -74.85
C GLN A 222 -2.95 85.51 -74.94
N SER A 223 -3.04 86.23 -73.81
CA SER A 223 -3.52 87.62 -73.82
C SER A 223 -2.68 88.54 -74.70
N ILE A 224 -1.36 88.36 -74.74
CA ILE A 224 -0.46 89.12 -75.63
C ILE A 224 -0.71 88.73 -77.09
N THR A 225 -0.84 87.43 -77.38
CA THR A 225 -1.13 86.91 -78.72
C THR A 225 -2.45 87.45 -79.26
N ASP A 226 -3.49 87.52 -78.43
CA ASP A 226 -4.80 88.09 -78.79
C ASP A 226 -4.70 89.60 -79.12
N VAL A 227 -3.86 90.35 -78.39
CA VAL A 227 -3.59 91.77 -78.71
C VAL A 227 -2.85 91.90 -80.04
N ILE A 228 -1.84 91.07 -80.30
CA ILE A 228 -1.08 91.09 -81.56
C ILE A 228 -2.00 90.72 -82.74
N ASP A 229 -2.87 89.73 -82.57
CA ASP A 229 -3.86 89.35 -83.58
C ASP A 229 -4.81 90.52 -83.89
N GLY A 230 -5.28 91.23 -82.85
CA GLY A 230 -6.04 92.47 -82.99
C GLY A 230 -5.29 93.58 -83.73
N VAL A 231 -4.00 93.78 -83.44
CA VAL A 231 -3.13 94.74 -84.15
C VAL A 231 -2.91 94.33 -85.61
N ALA A 232 -2.71 93.04 -85.88
CA ALA A 232 -2.57 92.52 -87.24
C ALA A 232 -3.87 92.73 -88.04
N ALA A 233 -5.03 92.46 -87.45
CA ALA A 233 -6.33 92.73 -88.06
C ALA A 233 -6.53 94.22 -88.35
N GLN A 234 -6.16 95.10 -87.41
CA GLN A 234 -6.23 96.55 -87.59
C GLN A 234 -5.26 97.04 -88.67
N THR A 235 -4.04 96.52 -88.70
CA THR A 235 -3.02 96.83 -89.72
C THR A 235 -3.49 96.38 -91.10
N ASN A 236 -4.09 95.19 -91.21
CA ASN A 236 -4.67 94.67 -92.45
C ASN A 236 -5.80 95.58 -92.97
N LEU A 237 -6.66 96.09 -92.08
CA LEU A 237 -7.70 97.07 -92.42
C LEU A 237 -7.13 98.43 -92.85
N LEU A 238 -6.11 98.93 -92.16
CA LEU A 238 -5.42 100.17 -92.53
C LEU A 238 -4.71 100.06 -93.88
N ALA A 239 -4.03 98.93 -94.12
CA ALA A 239 -3.38 98.63 -95.38
C ALA A 239 -4.39 98.49 -96.52
N LEU A 240 -5.55 97.86 -96.28
CA LEU A 240 -6.64 97.80 -97.24
C LEU A 240 -7.16 99.21 -97.58
N ASN A 241 -7.40 100.06 -96.58
CA ASN A 241 -7.82 101.45 -96.81
C ASN A 241 -6.77 102.25 -97.58
N ALA A 242 -5.48 102.06 -97.29
CA ALA A 242 -4.37 102.69 -98.01
C ALA A 242 -4.26 102.19 -99.46
N ALA A 243 -4.47 100.90 -99.71
CA ALA A 243 -4.50 100.33 -101.06
C ALA A 243 -5.66 100.88 -101.89
N ILE A 244 -6.85 101.03 -101.27
CA ILE A 244 -8.03 101.66 -101.88
C ILE A 244 -7.72 103.11 -102.27
N GLU A 245 -7.13 103.91 -101.38
CA GLU A 245 -6.84 105.32 -101.64
C GLU A 245 -5.67 105.49 -102.64
N ALA A 246 -4.69 104.60 -102.62
CA ALA A 246 -3.61 104.54 -103.62
C ALA A 246 -4.14 104.22 -105.03
N ALA A 247 -5.11 103.30 -105.14
CA ALA A 247 -5.80 103.03 -106.40
C ALA A 247 -6.60 104.26 -106.90
N ARG A 248 -7.14 105.05 -105.96
CA ARG A 248 -7.91 106.28 -106.23
C ARG A 248 -7.03 107.43 -106.77
N ALA A 249 -5.76 107.48 -106.40
CA ALA A 249 -4.78 108.46 -106.87
C ALA A 249 -4.20 108.16 -108.28
N GLY A 250 -4.60 107.05 -108.92
CA GLY A 250 -4.19 106.69 -110.28
C GLY A 250 -2.67 106.47 -110.44
N GLU A 251 -2.08 106.98 -111.53
CA GLU A 251 -0.64 106.82 -111.83
C GLU A 251 0.28 107.39 -110.73
N HIS A 252 -0.14 108.43 -110.01
CA HIS A 252 0.63 109.03 -108.91
C HIS A 252 0.63 108.17 -107.64
N GLY A 253 -0.28 107.20 -107.50
CA GLY A 253 -0.43 106.32 -106.33
C GLY A 253 0.23 104.95 -106.45
N ARG A 254 0.80 104.60 -107.61
CA ARG A 254 1.34 103.24 -107.89
C ARG A 254 2.38 102.75 -106.87
N GLY A 255 3.29 103.62 -106.44
CA GLY A 255 4.29 103.27 -105.42
C GLY A 255 3.68 103.00 -104.04
N PHE A 256 2.62 103.75 -103.69
CA PHE A 256 1.88 103.55 -102.44
C PHE A 256 1.03 102.29 -102.45
N ALA A 257 0.45 101.91 -103.59
CA ALA A 257 -0.34 100.68 -103.73
C ALA A 257 0.50 99.42 -103.45
N VAL A 258 1.73 99.37 -103.98
CA VAL A 258 2.67 98.25 -103.74
C VAL A 258 3.03 98.15 -102.25
N VAL A 259 3.31 99.27 -101.60
CA VAL A 259 3.61 99.29 -100.15
C VAL A 259 2.39 98.86 -99.34
N ALA A 260 1.18 99.30 -99.71
CA ALA A 260 -0.05 98.93 -99.01
C ALA A 260 -0.35 97.42 -99.15
N ASP A 261 -0.16 96.83 -100.32
CA ASP A 261 -0.31 95.38 -100.51
C ASP A 261 0.75 94.58 -99.74
N GLU A 262 2.00 95.04 -99.68
CA GLU A 262 3.07 94.40 -98.89
C GLU A 262 2.76 94.45 -97.38
N VAL A 263 2.27 95.59 -96.88
CA VAL A 263 1.84 95.75 -95.48
C VAL A 263 0.63 94.84 -95.19
N ARG A 264 -0.29 94.70 -96.14
CA ARG A 264 -1.45 93.80 -96.03
C ARG A 264 -1.05 92.33 -95.97
N GLU A 265 -0.11 91.91 -96.82
CA GLU A 265 0.43 90.56 -96.81
C GLU A 265 1.19 90.27 -95.51
N LEU A 266 1.97 91.23 -95.02
CA LEU A 266 2.67 91.13 -93.74
C LEU A 266 1.67 90.98 -92.57
N ALA A 267 0.60 91.78 -92.55
CA ALA A 267 -0.44 91.70 -91.54
C ALA A 267 -1.17 90.35 -91.54
N ASN A 268 -1.47 89.78 -92.72
CA ASN A 268 -2.05 88.43 -92.82
C ASN A 268 -1.08 87.33 -92.36
N LYS A 269 0.23 87.45 -92.68
CA LYS A 269 1.25 86.54 -92.15
C LYS A 269 1.36 86.63 -90.63
N THR A 270 1.27 87.84 -90.07
CA THR A 270 1.24 88.05 -88.61
C THR A 270 0.00 87.39 -87.99
N ALA A 271 -1.19 87.59 -88.55
CA ALA A 271 -2.44 86.99 -88.07
C ALA A 271 -2.41 85.44 -88.12
N SER A 272 -1.86 84.87 -89.19
CA SER A 272 -1.67 83.42 -89.29
C SER A 272 -0.71 82.90 -88.22
N ALA A 273 0.41 83.58 -88.01
CA ALA A 273 1.39 83.18 -87.00
C ALA A 273 0.84 83.31 -85.56
N THR A 274 0.03 84.35 -85.27
CA THR A 274 -0.66 84.49 -83.98
C THR A 274 -1.70 83.39 -83.77
N SER A 275 -2.44 83.00 -84.81
CA SER A 275 -3.36 81.86 -84.75
C SER A 275 -2.64 80.54 -84.44
N ASP A 276 -1.48 80.28 -85.06
CA ASP A 276 -0.69 79.09 -84.76
C ASP A 276 -0.15 79.10 -83.32
N ILE A 277 0.29 80.26 -82.83
CA ILE A 277 0.70 80.44 -81.42
C ILE A 277 -0.48 80.17 -80.46
N ALA A 278 -1.67 80.71 -80.76
CA ALA A 278 -2.86 80.49 -79.94
C ALA A 278 -3.24 79.00 -79.85
N LYS A 279 -3.10 78.25 -80.95
CA LYS A 279 -3.30 76.81 -80.94
C LYS A 279 -2.31 76.08 -80.03
N MET A 280 -1.02 76.40 -80.15
CA MET A 280 0.03 75.82 -79.27
C MET A 280 -0.22 76.14 -77.79
N LEU A 281 -0.65 77.36 -77.47
CA LEU A 281 -0.99 77.75 -76.09
C LEU A 281 -2.21 77.00 -75.56
N SER A 282 -3.21 76.73 -76.40
CA SER A 282 -4.36 75.91 -76.05
C SER A 282 -3.96 74.48 -75.68
N GLU A 283 -3.06 73.88 -76.46
CA GLU A 283 -2.48 72.56 -76.21
C GLU A 283 -1.69 72.54 -74.89
N ILE A 284 -0.79 73.51 -74.68
CA ILE A 284 -0.03 73.67 -73.42
C ILE A 284 -0.97 73.82 -72.21
N ARG A 285 -2.08 74.56 -72.36
CA ARG A 285 -3.06 74.71 -71.29
C ARG A 285 -3.75 73.39 -70.95
N GLY A 286 -4.14 72.62 -71.95
CA GLY A 286 -4.73 71.29 -71.75
C GLY A 286 -3.77 70.31 -71.07
N GLU A 287 -2.51 70.30 -71.49
CA GLU A 287 -1.46 69.48 -70.87
C GLU A 287 -1.17 69.89 -69.43
N THR A 288 -1.08 71.19 -69.14
CA THR A 288 -0.85 71.70 -67.78
C THR A 288 -2.02 71.45 -66.84
N GLU A 289 -3.26 71.53 -67.33
CA GLU A 289 -4.46 71.18 -66.55
C GLU A 289 -4.50 69.68 -66.23
N THR A 290 -4.14 68.84 -67.19
CA THR A 290 -3.99 67.40 -66.97
C THR A 290 -2.90 67.10 -65.95
N ALA A 291 -1.73 67.75 -66.07
CA ALA A 291 -0.62 67.59 -65.14
C ALA A 291 -0.99 68.06 -63.72
N ALA A 292 -1.73 69.17 -63.58
CA ALA A 292 -2.22 69.66 -62.29
C ALA A 292 -3.17 68.67 -61.61
N ASN A 293 -4.09 68.06 -62.36
CA ASN A 293 -5.00 67.03 -61.85
C ASN A 293 -4.24 65.78 -61.38
N ILE A 294 -3.22 65.34 -62.14
CA ILE A 294 -2.37 64.22 -61.74
C ILE A 294 -1.62 64.54 -60.45
N MET A 295 -1.04 65.74 -60.32
CA MET A 295 -0.37 66.17 -59.09
C MET A 295 -1.32 66.23 -57.89
N GLY A 296 -2.55 66.72 -58.08
CA GLY A 296 -3.57 66.74 -57.03
C GLY A 296 -3.93 65.34 -56.54
N LYS A 297 -4.03 64.37 -57.45
CA LYS A 297 -4.24 62.95 -57.08
C LYS A 297 -3.03 62.37 -56.35
N LEU A 298 -1.81 62.67 -56.81
CA LEU A 298 -0.57 62.19 -56.19
C LEU A 298 -0.43 62.63 -54.72
N VAL A 299 -0.91 63.84 -54.37
CA VAL A 299 -0.93 64.29 -52.97
C VAL A 299 -1.76 63.36 -52.10
N GLY A 300 -2.97 63.00 -52.55
CA GLY A 300 -3.83 62.06 -51.82
C GLY A 300 -3.23 60.65 -51.72
N ASP A 301 -2.62 60.16 -52.80
CA ASP A 301 -1.95 58.85 -52.81
C ASP A 301 -0.76 58.83 -51.83
N VAL A 302 0.01 59.93 -51.74
CA VAL A 302 1.13 60.07 -50.80
C VAL A 302 0.65 60.10 -49.35
N ASP A 303 -0.43 60.83 -49.03
CA ASP A 303 -1.01 60.86 -47.69
C ASP A 303 -1.46 59.45 -47.24
N GLU A 304 -2.09 58.68 -48.13
CA GLU A 304 -2.49 57.29 -47.83
C GLU A 304 -1.27 56.39 -47.51
N VAL A 305 -0.16 56.59 -48.23
CA VAL A 305 1.09 55.85 -47.98
C VAL A 305 1.72 56.24 -46.63
N VAL A 306 1.65 57.52 -46.23
CA VAL A 306 2.10 57.97 -44.90
C VAL A 306 1.29 57.27 -43.80
N ASP A 307 -0.03 57.27 -43.89
CA ASP A 307 -0.91 56.64 -42.90
C ASP A 307 -0.62 55.14 -42.73
N LYS A 308 -0.46 54.42 -43.84
CA LYS A 308 -0.11 52.99 -43.82
C LYS A 308 1.28 52.75 -43.23
N THR A 309 2.25 53.60 -43.54
CA THR A 309 3.61 53.49 -43.01
C THR A 309 3.64 53.70 -41.49
N ASN A 310 2.88 54.68 -40.99
CA ASN A 310 2.72 54.91 -39.55
C ASN A 310 2.06 53.72 -38.85
N LEU A 311 1.03 53.12 -39.45
CA LEU A 311 0.38 51.93 -38.91
C LEU A 311 1.34 50.73 -38.81
N ILE A 312 2.21 50.54 -39.81
CA ILE A 312 3.25 49.49 -39.76
C ILE A 312 4.22 49.77 -38.61
N GLY A 313 4.67 51.01 -38.43
CA GLY A 313 5.53 51.40 -37.31
C GLY A 313 4.90 51.10 -35.94
N GLN A 314 3.63 51.44 -35.75
CA GLN A 314 2.88 51.11 -34.52
C GLN A 314 2.77 49.60 -34.30
N THR A 315 2.56 48.84 -35.36
CA THR A 315 2.46 47.37 -35.30
C THR A 315 3.78 46.75 -34.86
N LEU A 316 4.91 47.22 -35.42
CA LEU A 316 6.25 46.76 -35.03
C LEU A 316 6.56 47.07 -33.56
N ALA A 317 6.22 48.26 -33.08
CA ALA A 317 6.39 48.63 -31.67
C ALA A 317 5.57 47.74 -30.73
N SER A 318 4.35 47.38 -31.14
CA SER A 318 3.51 46.43 -30.39
C SER A 318 4.13 45.03 -30.36
N ILE A 319 4.62 44.52 -31.49
CA ILE A 319 5.30 43.21 -31.56
C ILE A 319 6.55 43.21 -30.66
N ASN A 320 7.31 44.31 -30.65
CA ASN A 320 8.49 44.42 -29.80
C ASN A 320 8.13 44.35 -28.31
N THR A 321 7.03 45.00 -27.90
CA THR A 321 6.53 44.95 -26.53
C THR A 321 6.13 43.53 -26.12
N GLU A 322 5.42 42.81 -26.99
CA GLU A 322 5.04 41.40 -26.76
C GLU A 322 6.26 40.46 -26.68
N ALA A 323 7.29 40.72 -27.50
CA ALA A 323 8.55 39.97 -27.44
C ALA A 323 9.28 40.18 -26.11
N SER A 324 9.36 41.42 -25.61
CA SER A 324 9.93 41.71 -24.28
C SER A 324 9.14 41.08 -23.15
N ALA A 325 7.80 41.07 -23.22
CA ALA A 325 6.95 40.40 -22.25
C ALA A 325 7.21 38.88 -22.24
N SER A 326 7.31 38.27 -23.42
CA SER A 326 7.63 36.84 -23.57
C SER A 326 9.00 36.48 -22.97
N GLU A 327 10.00 37.34 -23.16
CA GLU A 327 11.33 37.17 -22.58
C GLU A 327 11.30 37.26 -21.05
N SER A 328 10.53 38.19 -20.48
CA SER A 328 10.33 38.29 -19.03
C SER A 328 9.68 37.04 -18.46
N GLN A 329 8.60 36.56 -19.09
CA GLN A 329 7.90 35.36 -18.64
C GLN A 329 8.79 34.12 -18.72
N ALA A 330 9.66 34.02 -19.73
CA ALA A 330 10.62 32.94 -19.83
C ALA A 330 11.62 32.92 -18.67
N ARG A 331 12.05 34.10 -18.18
CA ARG A 331 12.89 34.23 -16.98
C ARG A 331 12.17 33.75 -15.72
N ASP A 332 10.91 34.14 -15.53
CA ASP A 332 10.12 33.69 -14.37
C ASP A 332 9.96 32.16 -14.33
N ILE A 333 9.77 31.53 -15.49
CA ILE A 333 9.70 30.06 -15.57
C ILE A 333 11.07 29.41 -15.30
N GLN A 334 12.16 30.06 -15.68
CA GLN A 334 13.51 29.57 -15.38
C GLN A 334 13.79 29.54 -13.87
N ASP A 335 13.29 30.52 -13.11
CA ASP A 335 13.38 30.52 -11.65
C ASP A 335 12.56 29.36 -11.04
N MET A 336 11.34 29.13 -11.54
CA MET A 336 10.53 27.97 -11.11
C MET A 336 11.22 26.63 -11.40
N ILE A 337 11.91 26.50 -12.53
CA ILE A 337 12.69 25.29 -12.85
C ILE A 337 13.75 25.02 -11.78
N GLN A 338 14.44 26.06 -11.29
CA GLN A 338 15.44 25.89 -10.25
C GLN A 338 14.84 25.37 -8.95
N GLU A 339 13.65 25.85 -8.57
CA GLU A 339 12.89 25.33 -7.43
C GLU A 339 12.47 23.86 -7.65
N HIS A 340 12.00 23.53 -8.86
CA HIS A 340 11.62 22.15 -9.22
C HIS A 340 12.79 21.17 -9.13
N VAL A 341 14.00 21.57 -9.55
CA VAL A 341 15.21 20.75 -9.42
C VAL A 341 15.51 20.45 -7.95
N LEU A 342 15.45 21.47 -7.09
CA LEU A 342 15.69 21.32 -5.65
C LEU A 342 14.64 20.41 -5.00
N ALA A 343 13.36 20.63 -5.30
CA ALA A 343 12.27 19.82 -4.76
C ALA A 343 12.38 18.36 -5.21
N THR A 344 12.75 18.11 -6.46
CA THR A 344 12.95 16.74 -6.98
C THR A 344 14.11 16.04 -6.28
N ALA A 345 15.22 16.75 -6.03
CA ALA A 345 16.35 16.20 -5.28
C ALA A 345 15.96 15.87 -3.81
N GLU A 346 15.15 16.71 -3.17
CA GLU A 346 14.63 16.46 -1.82
C GLU A 346 13.70 15.24 -1.77
N ILE A 347 12.84 15.07 -2.77
CA ILE A 347 11.99 13.87 -2.93
C ILE A 347 12.86 12.62 -3.05
N SER A 348 13.88 12.63 -3.91
CA SER A 348 14.78 11.49 -4.08
C SER A 348 15.50 11.12 -2.79
N ASN A 349 16.02 12.09 -2.04
CA ASN A 349 16.65 11.85 -0.75
C ASN A 349 15.66 11.28 0.28
N SER A 350 14.44 11.82 0.32
CA SER A 350 13.38 11.34 1.23
C SER A 350 12.99 9.90 0.93
N ILE A 351 12.93 9.51 -0.35
CA ILE A 351 12.64 8.14 -0.76
C ILE A 351 13.76 7.18 -0.37
N GLU A 352 15.02 7.59 -0.49
CA GLU A 352 16.13 6.74 -0.06
C GLU A 352 16.13 6.54 1.46
N GLN A 353 15.78 7.58 2.23
CA GLN A 353 15.60 7.45 3.67
C GLN A 353 14.45 6.48 4.01
N VAL A 354 13.30 6.60 3.34
CA VAL A 354 12.17 5.67 3.53
C VAL A 354 12.58 4.23 3.23
N ARG A 355 13.38 3.98 2.18
CA ARG A 355 13.89 2.64 1.87
C ARG A 355 14.77 2.10 3.00
N GLY A 356 15.70 2.92 3.51
CA GLY A 356 16.53 2.52 4.65
C GLY A 356 15.72 2.23 5.92
N ASP A 357 14.69 3.02 6.20
CA ASP A 357 13.79 2.81 7.34
C ASP A 357 12.96 1.52 7.18
N LEU A 358 12.51 1.20 5.96
CA LEU A 358 11.81 -0.04 5.65
C LEU A 358 12.71 -1.27 5.84
N GLU A 359 13.96 -1.23 5.38
CA GLU A 359 14.94 -2.31 5.59
C GLU A 359 15.21 -2.55 7.09
N ASN A 360 15.33 -1.48 7.88
CA ASN A 360 15.48 -1.59 9.33
C ASN A 360 14.23 -2.20 9.98
N THR A 361 13.04 -1.76 9.57
CA THR A 361 11.76 -2.28 10.08
C THR A 361 11.60 -3.77 9.74
N GLU A 362 12.03 -4.21 8.55
CA GLU A 362 12.03 -5.62 8.17
C GLU A 362 12.91 -6.47 9.10
N LYS A 363 14.12 -5.98 9.40
CA LYS A 363 15.03 -6.67 10.33
C LYS A 363 14.45 -6.76 11.75
N GLU A 364 13.81 -5.70 12.23
CA GLU A 364 13.12 -5.68 13.52
C GLU A 364 11.94 -6.65 13.53
N SER A 365 11.17 -6.70 12.44
CA SER A 365 10.05 -7.62 12.24
C SER A 365 10.50 -9.09 12.33
N VAL A 366 11.59 -9.47 11.67
CA VAL A 366 12.19 -10.82 11.78
C VAL A 366 12.58 -11.16 13.21
N THR A 367 13.14 -10.18 13.94
CA THR A 367 13.51 -10.36 15.35
C THR A 367 12.28 -10.56 16.23
N ALA A 368 11.24 -9.76 16.03
CA ALA A 368 9.96 -9.87 16.75
C ALA A 368 9.27 -11.21 16.49
N SER A 369 9.25 -11.68 15.23
CA SER A 369 8.76 -13.01 14.85
C SER A 369 9.49 -14.11 15.63
N THR A 370 10.83 -14.06 15.63
CA THR A 370 11.65 -15.04 16.34
C THR A 370 11.36 -15.05 17.85
N GLN A 371 11.19 -13.87 18.46
CA GLN A 371 10.84 -13.76 19.88
C GLN A 371 9.45 -14.32 20.18
N ALA A 372 8.46 -14.04 19.33
CA ALA A 372 7.12 -14.61 19.46
C ALA A 372 7.14 -16.14 19.36
N MET A 373 7.89 -16.71 18.41
CA MET A 373 8.06 -18.16 18.29
C MET A 373 8.71 -18.77 19.55
N ASN A 374 9.71 -18.09 20.12
CA ASN A 374 10.36 -18.54 21.35
C ASN A 374 9.39 -18.51 22.55
N LEU A 375 8.60 -17.45 22.69
CA LEU A 375 7.59 -17.33 23.74
C LEU A 375 6.48 -18.38 23.61
N ALA A 376 6.02 -18.65 22.38
CA ALA A 376 5.09 -19.74 22.11
C ALA A 376 5.70 -21.08 22.55
N SER A 377 6.95 -21.39 22.17
CA SER A 377 7.63 -22.62 22.60
C SER A 377 7.84 -22.72 24.12
N ILE A 378 8.04 -21.60 24.82
CA ILE A 378 8.07 -21.59 26.29
C ILE A 378 6.70 -21.95 26.86
N SER A 379 5.62 -21.38 26.32
CA SER A 379 4.25 -21.72 26.74
C SER A 379 3.92 -23.19 26.49
N GLU A 380 4.28 -23.73 25.32
CA GLU A 380 4.11 -25.16 25.01
C GLU A 380 4.82 -26.05 26.04
N ARG A 381 6.06 -25.69 26.41
CA ARG A 381 6.83 -26.43 27.43
C ARG A 381 6.21 -26.33 28.83
N ILE A 382 5.77 -25.14 29.24
CA ILE A 382 5.05 -24.96 30.51
C ILE A 382 3.84 -25.88 30.57
N TYR A 383 3.05 -25.94 29.49
CA TYR A 383 1.91 -26.85 29.43
C TYR A 383 2.35 -28.32 29.51
N ASN A 384 3.33 -28.74 28.73
CA ASN A 384 3.81 -30.13 28.75
C ASN A 384 4.30 -30.55 30.13
N ASP A 385 5.10 -29.71 30.79
CA ASP A 385 5.62 -29.97 32.14
C ASP A 385 4.49 -30.06 33.17
N LEU A 386 3.48 -29.19 33.07
CA LEU A 386 2.31 -29.20 33.96
C LEU A 386 1.37 -30.37 33.68
N SER A 387 1.27 -30.82 32.42
CA SER A 387 0.38 -31.90 32.00
C SER A 387 0.70 -33.23 32.69
N ALA A 388 1.95 -33.44 33.09
CA ALA A 388 2.39 -34.61 33.86
C ALA A 388 1.78 -34.66 35.27
N PHE A 389 1.40 -33.51 35.82
CA PHE A 389 0.87 -33.39 37.18
C PHE A 389 -0.66 -33.39 37.23
N ASN A 390 -1.36 -33.51 36.10
CA ASN A 390 -2.83 -33.52 36.01
C ASN A 390 -3.47 -32.46 36.91
N VAL A 391 -2.99 -31.22 36.78
CA VAL A 391 -3.37 -30.10 37.64
C VAL A 391 -4.84 -29.71 37.45
N GLY A 392 -5.48 -30.21 36.39
CA GLY A 392 -6.86 -29.96 36.06
C GLY A 392 -7.04 -28.68 35.23
N GLY A 393 -8.29 -28.42 34.84
CA GLY A 393 -8.65 -27.25 34.04
C GLY A 393 -8.82 -27.53 32.55
N THR A 394 -9.11 -26.48 31.78
CA THR A 394 -9.59 -26.58 30.40
C THR A 394 -8.66 -27.36 29.47
N HIS A 395 -7.35 -27.13 29.54
CA HIS A 395 -6.39 -27.81 28.66
C HIS A 395 -6.27 -29.31 29.00
N ASP A 396 -6.28 -29.69 30.27
CA ASP A 396 -6.25 -31.10 30.69
C ASP A 396 -7.55 -31.82 30.32
N GLU A 397 -8.69 -31.14 30.45
CA GLU A 397 -9.95 -31.67 29.95
C GLU A 397 -9.87 -31.91 28.44
N VAL A 398 -9.51 -30.91 27.64
CA VAL A 398 -9.39 -31.07 26.17
C VAL A 398 -8.39 -32.16 25.79
N LYS A 399 -7.25 -32.28 26.50
CA LYS A 399 -6.30 -33.39 26.35
C LYS A 399 -7.00 -34.74 26.50
N ASN A 400 -7.80 -34.92 27.56
CA ASN A 400 -8.53 -36.17 27.79
C ASN A 400 -9.56 -36.45 26.68
N TYR A 401 -10.27 -35.42 26.20
CA TYR A 401 -11.17 -35.55 25.04
C TYR A 401 -10.42 -35.97 23.77
N ALA A 402 -9.25 -35.35 23.49
CA ALA A 402 -8.43 -35.65 22.34
C ALA A 402 -7.82 -37.06 22.39
N VAL A 403 -7.35 -37.50 23.57
CA VAL A 403 -6.82 -38.87 23.78
C VAL A 403 -7.91 -39.92 23.62
N ALA A 404 -9.10 -39.69 24.19
CA ALA A 404 -10.24 -40.60 24.04
C ALA A 404 -10.68 -40.69 22.57
N MET A 405 -10.79 -39.54 21.89
CA MET A 405 -11.12 -39.49 20.47
C MET A 405 -10.07 -40.19 19.61
N GLY A 406 -8.79 -40.00 19.92
CA GLY A 406 -7.69 -40.68 19.24
C GLY A 406 -7.78 -42.19 19.39
N THR A 407 -8.06 -42.68 20.60
CA THR A 407 -8.25 -44.12 20.86
C THR A 407 -9.41 -44.70 20.04
N GLU A 408 -10.55 -44.01 19.99
CA GLU A 408 -11.73 -44.45 19.21
C GLU A 408 -11.45 -44.47 17.70
N ILE A 409 -10.70 -43.48 17.19
CA ILE A 409 -10.32 -43.42 15.76
C ILE A 409 -9.26 -44.46 15.40
N GLN A 410 -8.28 -44.69 16.27
CA GLN A 410 -7.29 -45.76 16.08
C GLN A 410 -8.02 -47.11 15.98
N GLN A 411 -8.91 -47.40 16.93
CA GLN A 411 -9.71 -48.62 16.92
C GLN A 411 -10.60 -48.73 15.66
N LEU A 412 -11.21 -47.62 15.22
CA LEU A 412 -11.99 -47.58 13.97
C LEU A 412 -11.15 -48.00 12.76
N PHE A 413 -9.96 -47.41 12.60
CA PHE A 413 -9.09 -47.71 11.47
C PHE A 413 -8.52 -49.14 11.55
N GLU A 414 -8.08 -49.59 12.72
CA GLU A 414 -7.55 -50.95 12.92
C GLU A 414 -8.65 -52.00 12.65
N THR A 415 -9.86 -51.80 13.17
CA THR A 415 -11.01 -52.69 12.90
C THR A 415 -11.38 -52.71 11.41
N ALA A 416 -11.31 -51.57 10.73
CA ALA A 416 -11.59 -51.49 9.29
C ALA A 416 -10.55 -52.25 8.46
N ILE A 417 -9.29 -52.25 8.90
CA ILE A 417 -8.21 -53.03 8.29
C ILE A 417 -8.41 -54.53 8.55
N GLU A 418 -8.69 -54.92 9.79
CA GLU A 418 -8.95 -56.32 10.15
C GLU A 418 -10.16 -56.91 9.42
N SER A 419 -11.22 -56.10 9.24
CA SER A 419 -12.45 -56.49 8.53
C SER A 419 -12.39 -56.31 7.01
N GLN A 420 -11.23 -55.95 6.46
CA GLN A 420 -11.00 -55.74 5.01
C GLN A 420 -11.88 -54.65 4.36
N GLN A 421 -12.39 -53.70 5.14
CA GLN A 421 -13.14 -52.55 4.62
C GLN A 421 -12.21 -51.45 4.08
N LEU A 422 -10.96 -51.41 4.55
CA LEU A 422 -9.92 -50.48 4.12
C LEU A 422 -8.57 -51.20 4.24
N SER A 423 -7.72 -51.21 3.22
CA SER A 423 -6.36 -51.76 3.38
C SER A 423 -5.44 -50.75 4.07
N GLU A 424 -4.40 -51.25 4.75
CA GLU A 424 -3.37 -50.36 5.33
C GLU A 424 -2.70 -49.51 4.25
N SER A 425 -2.43 -50.06 3.06
CA SER A 425 -1.88 -49.29 1.93
C SER A 425 -2.81 -48.16 1.47
N GLN A 426 -4.13 -48.35 1.52
CA GLN A 426 -5.10 -47.31 1.19
C GLN A 426 -5.13 -46.22 2.25
N LEU A 427 -5.08 -46.58 3.54
CA LEU A 427 -5.11 -45.61 4.63
C LEU A 427 -3.86 -44.72 4.67
N PHE A 428 -2.71 -45.26 4.30
CA PHE A 428 -1.43 -44.54 4.23
C PHE A 428 -1.13 -43.94 2.84
N ASP A 429 -2.15 -43.84 1.97
CA ASP A 429 -2.01 -43.24 0.65
C ASP A 429 -1.68 -41.75 0.74
N THR A 430 -0.59 -41.34 0.07
CA THR A 430 -0.17 -39.93 -0.04
C THR A 430 -0.24 -39.43 -1.48
N ASN A 431 -0.92 -40.17 -2.38
CA ASN A 431 -1.13 -39.76 -3.76
C ASN A 431 -2.35 -38.83 -3.88
N TYR A 432 -2.16 -37.57 -3.52
CA TYR A 432 -3.21 -36.54 -3.56
C TYR A 432 -3.62 -36.19 -4.99
N GLN A 433 -4.86 -36.49 -5.37
CA GLN A 433 -5.42 -36.14 -6.68
C GLN A 433 -6.23 -34.85 -6.58
N ALA A 434 -5.78 -33.78 -7.23
CA ALA A 434 -6.47 -32.49 -7.19
C ALA A 434 -7.90 -32.60 -7.73
N ILE A 435 -8.86 -32.02 -7.00
CA ILE A 435 -10.27 -31.95 -7.39
C ILE A 435 -10.46 -30.69 -8.23
N SER A 436 -10.82 -30.87 -9.51
CA SER A 436 -10.99 -29.73 -10.42
C SER A 436 -12.13 -28.81 -9.97
N GLY A 437 -11.94 -27.50 -10.17
CA GLY A 437 -12.97 -26.49 -9.91
C GLY A 437 -13.12 -26.06 -8.45
N THR A 438 -12.17 -26.41 -7.57
CA THR A 438 -12.17 -25.98 -6.16
C THR A 438 -11.15 -24.88 -5.90
N ASN A 439 -11.54 -23.84 -5.16
CA ASN A 439 -10.64 -22.80 -4.65
C ASN A 439 -11.11 -22.35 -3.24
N PRO A 440 -10.40 -22.66 -2.13
CA PRO A 440 -9.07 -23.27 -2.05
C PRO A 440 -8.97 -24.67 -2.67
N GLU A 441 -7.77 -25.08 -3.06
CA GLU A 441 -7.52 -26.38 -3.70
C GLU A 441 -7.85 -27.54 -2.75
N LYS A 442 -8.55 -28.55 -3.27
CA LYS A 442 -8.96 -29.76 -2.55
C LYS A 442 -8.41 -30.99 -3.28
N TYR A 443 -8.18 -32.06 -2.55
CA TYR A 443 -7.59 -33.30 -3.05
C TYR A 443 -8.41 -34.51 -2.66
N SER A 444 -8.33 -35.56 -3.45
CA SER A 444 -8.89 -36.87 -3.11
C SER A 444 -7.82 -37.93 -2.90
N THR A 445 -8.10 -38.85 -1.97
CA THR A 445 -7.28 -40.03 -1.64
C THR A 445 -8.14 -41.29 -1.52
N GLN A 446 -7.52 -42.46 -1.47
CA GLN A 446 -8.24 -43.75 -1.40
C GLN A 446 -9.04 -43.97 -0.12
N PHE A 447 -8.76 -43.25 0.97
CA PHE A 447 -9.44 -43.42 2.25
C PHE A 447 -10.54 -42.39 2.53
N ASP A 448 -10.72 -41.38 1.66
CA ASP A 448 -11.71 -40.31 1.86
C ASP A 448 -13.12 -40.84 2.06
N SER A 449 -13.56 -41.77 1.20
CA SER A 449 -14.93 -42.30 1.26
C SER A 449 -15.19 -43.09 2.54
N PHE A 450 -14.14 -43.70 3.11
CA PHE A 450 -14.25 -44.36 4.41
C PHE A 450 -14.34 -43.32 5.54
N CYS A 451 -13.47 -42.30 5.50
CA CYS A 451 -13.49 -41.21 6.48
C CYS A 451 -14.81 -40.42 6.46
N ASP A 452 -15.34 -40.09 5.29
CA ASP A 452 -16.58 -39.34 5.10
C ASP A 452 -17.79 -40.05 5.75
N ARG A 453 -17.77 -41.39 5.78
CA ARG A 453 -18.85 -42.19 6.38
C ARG A 453 -18.71 -42.36 7.90
N ASN A 454 -17.48 -42.41 8.43
CA ASN A 454 -17.24 -42.91 9.80
C ASN A 454 -16.67 -41.86 10.76
N LEU A 455 -15.89 -40.88 10.28
CA LEU A 455 -15.30 -39.86 11.16
C LEU A 455 -16.35 -38.90 11.76
N PRO A 456 -17.38 -38.44 11.03
CA PRO A 456 -18.34 -37.47 11.59
C PRO A 456 -19.03 -37.97 12.86
N SER A 457 -19.40 -39.25 12.96
CA SER A 457 -20.05 -39.77 14.17
C SER A 457 -19.16 -39.69 15.41
N ILE A 458 -17.85 -39.84 15.25
CA ILE A 458 -16.88 -39.73 16.34
C ILE A 458 -16.61 -38.24 16.63
N GLN A 459 -16.26 -37.46 15.61
CA GLN A 459 -15.91 -36.04 15.75
C GLN A 459 -17.05 -35.23 16.42
N GLU A 460 -18.29 -35.44 15.97
CA GLU A 460 -19.46 -34.73 16.49
C GLU A 460 -19.82 -35.14 17.92
N LYS A 461 -19.62 -36.41 18.29
CA LYS A 461 -19.82 -36.90 19.66
C LYS A 461 -18.96 -36.10 20.64
N TYR A 462 -17.68 -35.88 20.35
CA TYR A 462 -16.79 -35.12 21.23
C TYR A 462 -17.09 -33.61 21.22
N LEU A 463 -17.48 -33.03 20.07
CA LEU A 463 -17.91 -31.63 19.98
C LEU A 463 -19.19 -31.35 20.79
N GLN A 464 -20.18 -32.24 20.73
CA GLN A 464 -21.45 -32.07 21.44
C GLN A 464 -21.30 -32.27 22.95
N ASN A 465 -20.42 -33.19 23.37
CA ASN A 465 -20.17 -33.46 24.79
C ASN A 465 -19.33 -32.37 25.48
N ARG A 466 -18.67 -31.48 24.72
CA ARG A 466 -17.90 -30.36 25.27
C ARG A 466 -18.22 -29.04 24.55
N PRO A 467 -19.22 -28.28 25.04
CA PRO A 467 -19.43 -26.90 24.60
C PRO A 467 -18.13 -26.08 24.75
N GLY A 468 -17.77 -25.31 23.72
CA GLY A 468 -16.55 -24.48 23.69
C GLY A 468 -15.45 -24.99 22.75
N LEU A 469 -15.55 -26.25 22.28
CA LEU A 469 -14.71 -26.72 21.18
C LEU A 469 -15.10 -26.04 19.86
N MET A 470 -14.12 -25.51 19.15
CA MET A 470 -14.27 -24.93 17.81
C MET A 470 -14.35 -26.03 16.76
N PHE A 471 -13.45 -27.02 16.84
CA PHE A 471 -13.41 -28.14 15.91
C PHE A 471 -12.84 -29.41 16.53
N ALA A 472 -13.21 -30.53 15.93
CA ALA A 472 -12.62 -31.84 16.15
C ALA A 472 -12.32 -32.43 14.77
N ALA A 473 -11.06 -32.67 14.48
CA ALA A 473 -10.61 -33.10 13.16
C ALA A 473 -9.51 -34.14 13.28
N VAL A 474 -9.23 -34.78 12.16
CA VAL A 474 -8.18 -35.78 12.02
C VAL A 474 -7.34 -35.36 10.84
N ALA A 475 -6.03 -35.23 11.05
CA ALA A 475 -5.09 -34.86 10.00
C ALA A 475 -4.01 -35.93 9.89
N ASN A 476 -3.65 -36.32 8.68
CA ASN A 476 -2.49 -37.19 8.48
C ASN A 476 -1.18 -36.39 8.70
N LYS A 477 -0.03 -37.07 8.63
CA LYS A 477 1.31 -36.45 8.77
C LYS A 477 1.62 -35.31 7.78
N ASP A 478 0.95 -35.27 6.64
CA ASP A 478 1.16 -34.27 5.59
C ASP A 478 0.22 -33.06 5.77
N GLY A 479 -0.56 -33.03 6.87
CA GLY A 479 -1.54 -31.99 7.15
C GLY A 479 -2.85 -32.16 6.37
N TYR A 480 -3.09 -33.33 5.76
CA TYR A 480 -4.31 -33.61 5.02
C TYR A 480 -5.46 -33.95 5.97
N ILE A 481 -6.56 -33.20 5.88
CA ILE A 481 -7.80 -33.50 6.61
C ILE A 481 -8.79 -34.18 5.64
N PRO A 482 -8.97 -35.51 5.67
CA PRO A 482 -9.89 -36.21 4.76
C PRO A 482 -11.34 -35.75 4.97
N THR A 483 -11.77 -35.72 6.24
CA THR A 483 -13.11 -35.33 6.65
C THR A 483 -13.01 -34.50 7.93
N HIS A 484 -13.51 -33.28 7.86
CA HIS A 484 -13.63 -32.37 8.99
C HIS A 484 -15.00 -32.56 9.66
N ASN A 485 -15.18 -32.03 10.87
CA ASN A 485 -16.51 -32.00 11.49
C ASN A 485 -17.54 -31.19 10.66
N ASN A 486 -18.84 -31.43 10.89
CA ASN A 486 -19.96 -31.01 10.04
C ASN A 486 -20.06 -29.49 9.79
N ALA A 487 -19.57 -28.68 10.72
CA ALA A 487 -19.53 -27.23 10.58
C ALA A 487 -18.61 -26.78 9.43
N PHE A 488 -17.52 -27.52 9.20
CA PHE A 488 -16.49 -27.21 8.21
C PHE A 488 -16.38 -28.27 7.09
N ALA A 489 -17.27 -29.25 7.05
CA ALA A 489 -17.39 -30.23 5.97
C ALA A 489 -18.45 -29.84 4.93
N LYS A 490 -18.70 -28.54 4.72
CA LYS A 490 -19.66 -28.09 3.70
C LYS A 490 -19.13 -28.35 2.30
N ALA A 491 -20.03 -28.62 1.36
CA ALA A 491 -19.68 -28.71 -0.05
C ALA A 491 -19.11 -27.36 -0.54
N PRO A 492 -18.12 -27.36 -1.45
CA PRO A 492 -17.61 -26.13 -2.04
C PRO A 492 -18.72 -25.43 -2.83
N THR A 493 -18.78 -24.11 -2.70
CA THR A 493 -19.76 -23.23 -3.32
C THR A 493 -19.22 -22.54 -4.58
N GLY A 494 -17.89 -22.53 -4.75
CA GLY A 494 -17.20 -21.76 -5.79
C GLY A 494 -16.85 -20.33 -5.37
N ASN A 495 -17.30 -19.90 -4.18
CA ASN A 495 -16.90 -18.63 -3.59
C ASN A 495 -15.73 -18.83 -2.61
N TYR A 496 -14.55 -18.29 -2.95
CA TYR A 496 -13.33 -18.47 -2.15
C TYR A 496 -13.52 -18.11 -0.67
N GLN A 497 -14.14 -16.96 -0.36
CA GLN A 497 -14.28 -16.48 1.01
C GLN A 497 -15.19 -17.40 1.85
N THR A 498 -16.25 -17.93 1.24
CA THR A 498 -17.16 -18.88 1.89
C THR A 498 -16.49 -20.25 2.07
N ASP A 499 -15.80 -20.73 1.03
CA ASP A 499 -15.19 -22.05 0.98
C ASP A 499 -13.95 -22.14 1.89
N LEU A 500 -13.19 -21.05 2.03
CA LEU A 500 -12.06 -20.95 2.96
C LEU A 500 -12.48 -21.26 4.40
N ILE A 501 -13.65 -20.74 4.81
CA ILE A 501 -14.17 -20.88 6.17
C ILE A 501 -14.88 -22.22 6.34
N HIS A 502 -15.82 -22.56 5.47
CA HIS A 502 -16.80 -23.65 5.71
C HIS A 502 -16.52 -24.96 4.95
N SER A 503 -15.61 -24.97 3.97
CA SER A 503 -15.35 -26.13 3.09
C SER A 503 -13.93 -26.69 3.32
N ARG A 504 -13.63 -27.09 4.57
CA ARG A 504 -12.28 -27.43 5.04
C ARG A 504 -11.86 -28.90 4.88
N SER A 505 -12.80 -29.82 4.65
CA SER A 505 -12.48 -31.23 4.35
C SER A 505 -11.71 -31.35 3.03
N LYS A 506 -10.92 -32.41 2.83
CA LYS A 506 -10.16 -32.70 1.61
C LYS A 506 -9.10 -31.64 1.27
N ARG A 507 -8.57 -30.93 2.25
CA ARG A 507 -7.53 -29.91 2.06
C ARG A 507 -6.22 -30.34 2.69
N LEU A 508 -5.11 -29.93 2.06
CA LEU A 508 -3.78 -29.98 2.64
C LEU A 508 -3.53 -28.66 3.40
N PHE A 509 -3.32 -28.76 4.70
CA PHE A 509 -2.93 -27.63 5.54
C PHE A 509 -1.42 -27.66 5.74
N GLN A 510 -0.69 -26.92 4.92
CA GLN A 510 0.78 -26.86 4.93
C GLN A 510 1.34 -25.78 5.85
N ASP A 511 0.51 -25.18 6.70
CA ASP A 511 0.97 -24.23 7.71
C ASP A 511 1.79 -24.95 8.81
N PRO A 512 2.72 -24.25 9.48
CA PRO A 512 3.59 -24.85 10.50
C PRO A 512 2.84 -25.57 11.63
N VAL A 513 1.67 -25.09 12.02
CA VAL A 513 0.88 -25.66 13.12
C VAL A 513 0.30 -27.01 12.71
N SER A 514 -0.26 -27.09 11.51
CA SER A 514 -0.83 -28.32 10.96
C SER A 514 0.22 -29.39 10.70
N ILE A 515 1.37 -29.03 10.13
CA ILE A 515 2.47 -29.97 9.86
C ILE A 515 3.11 -30.46 11.17
N ARG A 516 3.35 -29.59 12.14
CA ARG A 516 3.86 -30.00 13.46
C ARG A 516 2.85 -30.90 14.19
N GLY A 517 1.56 -30.55 14.17
CA GLY A 517 0.50 -31.34 14.77
C GLY A 517 0.45 -32.76 14.20
N GLY A 518 0.47 -32.89 12.87
CA GLY A 518 0.43 -34.19 12.20
C GLY A 518 1.71 -35.02 12.30
N ASN A 519 2.89 -34.40 12.44
CA ASN A 519 4.19 -35.10 12.56
C ASN A 519 4.63 -35.38 13.99
N ASN A 520 4.03 -34.73 14.97
CA ASN A 520 4.35 -34.92 16.37
C ASN A 520 4.05 -36.35 16.81
N THR A 521 5.00 -36.99 17.50
CA THR A 521 4.87 -38.38 17.99
C THR A 521 4.73 -38.47 19.52
N GLN A 522 4.79 -37.33 20.23
CA GLN A 522 4.70 -37.27 21.69
C GLN A 522 3.34 -36.70 22.09
N ALA A 523 2.51 -37.47 22.80
CA ALA A 523 1.22 -36.99 23.27
C ALA A 523 1.36 -36.27 24.63
N PRO A 524 0.67 -35.13 24.86
CA PRO A 524 0.00 -34.25 23.89
C PRO A 524 0.92 -33.17 23.31
N LEU A 525 0.49 -32.52 22.22
CA LEU A 525 1.05 -31.25 21.76
C LEU A 525 -0.03 -30.17 21.78
N LEU A 526 0.16 -29.14 22.60
CA LEU A 526 -0.69 -27.95 22.61
C LEU A 526 -0.01 -26.83 21.83
N GLN A 527 -0.65 -26.30 20.79
CA GLN A 527 -0.17 -25.14 20.04
C GLN A 527 -1.19 -24.00 20.12
N THR A 528 -0.73 -22.75 20.13
CA THR A 528 -1.61 -21.57 20.09
C THR A 528 -1.25 -20.74 18.88
N TYR A 529 -2.24 -20.45 18.04
CA TYR A 529 -2.02 -19.74 16.78
C TYR A 529 -3.25 -18.97 16.36
N LYS A 530 -3.07 -18.03 15.44
CA LYS A 530 -4.17 -17.33 14.79
C LYS A 530 -4.57 -18.06 13.52
N ARG A 531 -5.84 -18.41 13.42
CA ARG A 531 -6.40 -19.09 12.23
C ARG A 531 -6.42 -18.15 11.04
N ASP A 532 -6.57 -18.72 9.85
CA ASP A 532 -6.88 -18.01 8.60
C ASP A 532 -8.18 -17.18 8.69
N THR A 533 -9.05 -17.48 9.65
CA THR A 533 -10.27 -16.71 9.98
C THR A 533 -10.03 -15.51 10.91
N GLY A 534 -8.82 -15.36 11.46
CA GLY A 534 -8.43 -14.27 12.36
C GLY A 534 -8.64 -14.55 13.86
N GLU A 535 -9.24 -15.68 14.22
CA GLU A 535 -9.46 -16.08 15.61
C GLU A 535 -8.21 -16.74 16.21
N ILE A 536 -7.92 -16.48 17.49
CA ILE A 536 -6.85 -17.18 18.23
C ILE A 536 -7.41 -18.49 18.76
N CYS A 537 -6.73 -19.58 18.41
CA CYS A 537 -7.15 -20.94 18.69
C CYS A 537 -6.04 -21.68 19.41
N HIS A 538 -6.43 -22.44 20.44
CA HIS A 538 -5.61 -23.54 20.93
C HIS A 538 -5.87 -24.78 20.09
N ASP A 539 -4.83 -25.49 19.72
CA ASP A 539 -4.89 -26.77 19.01
C ASP A 539 -4.25 -27.85 19.88
N MET A 540 -5.08 -28.75 20.38
CA MET A 540 -4.65 -29.95 21.10
C MET A 540 -4.50 -31.10 20.10
N SER A 541 -3.25 -31.50 19.86
CA SER A 541 -2.90 -32.58 18.95
C SER A 541 -2.46 -33.84 19.71
N VAL A 542 -3.03 -34.99 19.34
CA VAL A 542 -2.67 -36.31 19.88
C VAL A 542 -2.31 -37.25 18.72
N PRO A 543 -1.11 -37.85 18.72
CA PRO A 543 -0.68 -38.73 17.63
C PRO A 543 -1.54 -40.00 17.51
N LEU A 544 -1.74 -40.44 16.27
CA LEU A 544 -2.45 -41.65 15.90
C LEU A 544 -1.45 -42.66 15.32
N PHE A 545 -1.37 -43.83 15.97
CA PHE A 545 -0.61 -44.97 15.50
C PHE A 545 -1.57 -46.06 15.08
N ILE A 546 -1.52 -46.48 13.81
CA ILE A 546 -2.35 -47.55 13.28
C ILE A 546 -1.45 -48.76 13.08
N ASN A 547 -1.73 -49.87 13.76
CA ASN A 547 -0.85 -51.05 13.78
C ASN A 547 0.61 -50.71 14.14
N GLY A 548 0.80 -49.76 15.06
CA GLY A 548 2.13 -49.31 15.50
C GLY A 548 2.85 -48.34 14.55
N ARG A 549 2.25 -47.98 13.41
CA ARG A 549 2.81 -47.03 12.45
C ARG A 549 2.13 -45.66 12.58
N HIS A 550 2.92 -44.60 12.68
CA HIS A 550 2.41 -43.23 12.82
C HIS A 550 1.69 -42.79 11.53
N TRP A 551 0.41 -42.45 11.65
CA TRP A 551 -0.43 -42.03 10.52
C TRP A 551 -0.63 -40.50 10.50
N GLY A 552 -0.79 -39.88 11.66
CA GLY A 552 -1.06 -38.46 11.82
C GLY A 552 -1.53 -38.15 13.23
N ALA A 553 -2.45 -37.20 13.39
CA ALA A 553 -2.97 -36.80 14.69
C ALA A 553 -4.47 -36.52 14.67
N VAL A 554 -5.10 -36.77 15.82
CA VAL A 554 -6.34 -36.11 16.21
C VAL A 554 -6.01 -34.68 16.60
N ARG A 555 -6.82 -33.73 16.15
CA ARG A 555 -6.70 -32.30 16.46
C ARG A 555 -8.01 -31.78 17.01
N VAL A 556 -7.96 -31.19 18.20
CA VAL A 556 -9.12 -30.57 18.86
C VAL A 556 -8.82 -29.10 19.10
N GLY A 557 -9.56 -28.24 18.39
CA GLY A 557 -9.43 -26.80 18.50
C GLY A 557 -10.45 -26.19 19.44
N TYR A 558 -10.06 -25.18 20.21
CA TYR A 558 -10.95 -24.42 21.09
C TYR A 558 -10.48 -22.97 21.24
N HIS A 559 -11.41 -22.10 21.62
CA HIS A 559 -11.12 -20.68 21.77
C HIS A 559 -10.05 -20.46 22.84
N ALA A 560 -9.12 -19.57 22.54
CA ALA A 560 -8.19 -19.09 23.52
C ALA A 560 -8.85 -18.00 24.37
N GLU A 561 -9.37 -18.38 25.52
CA GLU A 561 -9.94 -17.46 26.52
C GLU A 561 -8.85 -17.11 27.55
N THR A 562 -8.72 -15.82 27.85
CA THR A 562 -7.78 -15.27 28.85
C THR A 562 -8.19 -15.57 30.28
#